data_AF-A0A820BBQ2-F1
#
_entry.id   AF-A0A820BBQ2-F1
#
_cell.length_a   1.000
_cell.length_b   1.000
_cell.length_c   1.000
_cell.angle_alpha   90.00
_cell.angle_beta   90.00
_cell.angle_gamma   90.00
#
_symmetry.space_group_name_H-M   'P 1'
#
loop_
_entity.id
_entity.type
_entity.pdbx_description
1 polymer ?
#
loop_
_entity_poly.entity_id
_entity_poly.type
_entity_poly.pdbx_seq_one_letter_code
_entity_poly.pdbx_strand_id
1 'polypeptide(L)' 'LTRYIGLLVASRCLWNIQLDRQLTISKQTANVFITVKILLLYLYTAE' A
#
# COMPACT_ATOMS: atom_id res chain seq x y z
N LEU A 1 7.30 -28.77 -7.59
CA LEU A 1 7.94 -27.46 -7.29
C LEU A 1 7.25 -26.37 -8.10
N THR A 2 6.09 -25.90 -7.61
CA THR A 2 5.30 -24.86 -8.29
C THR A 2 5.87 -23.51 -7.91
N ARG A 3 6.63 -22.89 -8.82
CA ARG A 3 7.14 -21.53 -8.69
C ARG A 3 5.94 -20.56 -8.65
N TYR A 4 5.62 -20.04 -7.48
CA TYR A 4 4.76 -18.87 -7.37
C TYR A 4 5.56 -17.65 -7.87
N ILE A 5 5.26 -17.19 -9.08
CA ILE A 5 5.75 -15.88 -9.57
C ILE A 5 4.99 -14.84 -8.73
N GLY A 6 5.62 -14.36 -7.67
CA GLY A 6 5.04 -13.35 -6.77
C GLY A 6 4.99 -11.99 -7.44
N LEU A 7 3.82 -11.36 -7.47
CA LEU A 7 3.65 -9.99 -7.94
C LEU A 7 4.17 -9.01 -6.87
N LEU A 8 5.24 -8.28 -7.17
CA LEU A 8 5.77 -7.23 -6.30
C LEU A 8 5.20 -5.85 -6.72
N VAL A 9 4.39 -5.22 -5.86
CA VAL A 9 3.80 -3.90 -6.13
C VAL A 9 4.49 -2.81 -5.30
N ALA A 10 5.44 -2.10 -5.90
CA ALA A 10 6.09 -0.93 -5.30
C ALA A 10 5.35 0.38 -5.65
N SER A 11 5.27 1.31 -4.69
CA SER A 11 4.75 2.66 -4.89
C SER A 11 5.81 3.65 -4.41
N ARG A 12 6.08 4.70 -5.19
CA ARG A 12 7.01 5.77 -4.81
C ARG A 12 6.21 7.03 -4.59
N CYS A 13 6.30 7.58 -3.37
CA CYS A 13 5.55 8.75 -2.95
C CYS A 13 6.48 9.69 -2.20
N LEU A 14 6.23 11.00 -2.33
CA LEU A 14 6.79 12.00 -1.43
C LEU A 14 5.72 12.29 -0.38
N TRP A 15 6.00 11.99 0.89
CA TRP A 15 5.08 12.25 2.00
C TRP A 15 5.85 12.67 3.25
N ASN A 16 5.17 13.26 4.21
CA ASN A 16 5.73 13.60 5.50
C ASN A 16 5.79 12.35 6.39
N ILE A 17 6.98 11.78 6.57
CA ILE A 17 7.19 10.54 7.34
C ILE A 17 6.73 10.68 8.81
N GLN A 18 6.73 11.90 9.37
CA GLN A 18 6.34 12.11 10.77
C GLN A 18 4.82 12.03 10.94
N LEU A 19 4.06 12.63 10.04
CA LEU A 19 2.61 12.78 10.16
C LEU A 19 1.84 11.74 9.35
N ASP A 20 2.26 11.50 8.11
CA ASP A 20 1.52 10.65 7.18
C ASP A 20 1.66 9.17 7.55
N ARG A 21 0.63 8.38 7.24
CA ARG A 21 0.58 6.94 7.54
C ARG A 21 0.16 6.16 6.32
N GLN A 22 0.78 5.00 6.12
CA GLN A 22 0.41 4.07 5.05
C GLN A 22 0.01 2.73 5.67
N LEU A 23 -1.03 2.12 5.11
CA LEU A 23 -1.41 0.74 5.39
C LEU A 23 -1.57 -0.03 4.07
N THR A 24 -1.05 -1.25 4.02
CA THR A 24 -1.23 -2.15 2.88
C THR A 24 -1.86 -3.45 3.36
N ILE A 25 -2.97 -3.85 2.75
CA ILE A 25 -3.68 -5.09 3.06
C ILE A 25 -3.76 -5.90 1.77
N SER A 26 -3.26 -7.14 1.80
CA SER A 26 -3.30 -8.05 0.67
C SER A 26 -4.03 -9.34 1.03
N LYS A 27 -4.87 -9.84 0.13
CA LYS A 27 -5.57 -11.11 0.27
C LYS A 27 -5.49 -11.89 -1.04
N GLN A 28 -5.12 -13.16 -0.95
CA GLN A 28 -5.06 -14.08 -2.07
C GLN A 28 -6.18 -15.12 -1.96
N THR A 29 -6.83 -15.40 -3.08
CA THR A 29 -7.75 -16.52 -3.29
C THR A 29 -7.17 -17.44 -4.38
N ALA A 30 -7.84 -18.56 -4.68
CA ALA A 30 -7.37 -19.51 -5.70
C ALA A 30 -7.16 -18.85 -7.09
N ASN A 31 -7.98 -17.86 -7.44
CA ASN A 31 -8.00 -17.26 -8.77
C ASN A 31 -7.68 -15.76 -8.80
N VAL A 32 -7.72 -15.08 -7.64
CA VAL A 32 -7.61 -13.61 -7.58
C VAL A 32 -6.68 -13.21 -6.44
N PHE A 33 -5.80 -12.26 -6.74
CA PHE A 33 -4.98 -11.55 -5.76
C PHE A 33 -5.48 -10.11 -5.65
N ILE A 34 -5.86 -9.69 -4.45
CA ILE A 34 -6.39 -8.36 -4.17
C ILE A 34 -5.42 -7.66 -3.21
N THR A 35 -5.00 -6.44 -3.54
CA THR A 35 -4.21 -5.58 -2.66
C THR A 35 -4.87 -4.22 -2.55
N VAL A 36 -5.05 -3.75 -1.32
CA VAL A 36 -5.57 -2.41 -0.99
C VAL A 36 -4.46 -1.63 -0.31
N LYS A 37 -4.16 -0.43 -0.82
CA LYS A 37 -3.23 0.50 -0.20
C LYS A 37 -4.02 1.73 0.25
N ILE A 38 -3.86 2.08 1.52
CA ILE A 38 -4.49 3.24 2.15
C ILE A 38 -3.37 4.20 2.54
N LEU A 39 -3.48 5.45 2.12
CA LEU A 39 -2.56 6.52 2.48
C LEU A 39 -3.36 7.60 3.23
N LEU A 40 -2.98 7.84 4.48
CA LEU A 40 -3.53 8.89 5.32
C LEU A 40 -2.55 10.07 5.31
N LEU A 41 -3.02 11.19 4.77
CA LEU A 41 -2.24 12.43 4.68
C LEU A 41 -2.73 13.44 5.72
N TYR A 42 -1.81 13.96 6.52
CA TYR A 42 -2.11 15.05 7.46
C TYR A 42 -1.83 16.38 6.77
N LEU A 43 -2.90 17.06 6.37
CA LEU A 43 -2.85 18.39 5.79
C LEU A 43 -2.93 19.41 6.93
N TYR A 44 -1.83 20.10 7.19
CA TYR A 44 -1.87 21.27 8.07
C TYR A 44 -2.48 22.44 7.30
N THR A 45 -3.73 22.77 7.60
CA THR A 45 -4.37 24.01 7.17
C THR A 45 -4.06 25.08 8.21
N ALA A 46 -3.22 26.05 7.85
CA ALA A 46 -3.01 27.25 8.64
C ALA A 46 -4.21 28.20 8.44
N GLU A 47 -5.31 27.93 9.13
CA GLU A 47 -6.40 28.89 9.33
C GLU A 47 -6.30 29.52 10.72
#